data_AF-A0A258A9R6-F1
#
_entry.id   AF-A0A258A9R6-F1
#
_cell.length_a   1.000
_cell.length_b   1.000
_cell.length_c   1.000
_cell.angle_alpha   90.00
_cell.angle_beta   90.00
_cell.angle_gamma   90.00
#
_symmetry.space_group_name_H-M   'P 1'
#
loop_
_entity.id
_entity.type
_entity.pdbx_description
1 polymer ?
#
loop_
_entity_poly.entity_id
_entity_poly.type
_entity_poly.pdbx_seq_one_letter_code
_entity_poly.pdbx_strand_id
1 'polypeptide(L)'
;MTAPSAVTRPAFPNVSFGPFRLLEAVPWLLVAATMRVIAFAGGLIALPAIMLANIALLLAFVIVTWRMVLATDGRSGLGLLGLSQQIGMARAVLPPIFGLLVTATAVAAVTGLTGRPGEFMLGFDGIAFDQASHAGRLWSALVAALVLLMVLQVDEETKPSLFTAMRRFREHARWLVPGVLLVAALAVLLHPIQGYVRGLVMQMWQQSELPMSVKSLLSMVFIFSFATVRLWLTVGILVFALRQSYRAQPGA
;
A
#
# COMPACT_ATOMS: atom_id res chain seq x y z
N MET A 1 28.43 37.02 29.98
CA MET A 1 26.99 36.67 29.96
C MET A 1 26.56 36.56 28.51
N THR A 2 26.46 35.33 27.99
CA THR A 2 26.04 35.03 26.62
C THR A 2 24.85 34.07 26.72
N ALA A 3 23.71 34.52 26.21
CA ALA A 3 22.48 33.73 26.21
C ALA A 3 22.65 32.45 25.36
N PRO A 4 22.13 31.29 25.80
CA PRO A 4 22.09 30.12 24.94
C PRO A 4 21.10 30.37 23.80
N SER A 5 21.58 30.26 22.58
CA SER A 5 20.82 30.34 21.34
C SER A 5 19.67 29.35 21.40
N ALA A 6 18.44 29.87 21.36
CA ALA A 6 17.25 29.05 21.21
C ALA A 6 17.39 28.25 19.91
N VAL A 7 17.54 26.93 20.04
CA VAL A 7 17.41 25.99 18.92
C VAL A 7 15.98 26.14 18.41
N THR A 8 15.81 26.91 17.34
CA THR A 8 14.55 27.02 16.61
C THR A 8 14.24 25.65 16.05
N ARG A 9 13.40 24.91 16.79
CA ARG A 9 12.79 23.66 16.32
C ARG A 9 12.16 23.95 14.95
N PRO A 10 12.42 23.15 13.91
CA PRO A 10 11.78 23.37 12.63
C PRO A 10 10.26 23.26 12.84
N ALA A 11 9.57 24.39 12.73
CA ALA A 11 8.13 24.46 12.74
C ALA A 11 7.67 23.68 11.51
N PHE A 12 7.14 22.47 11.72
CA PHE A 12 6.69 21.63 10.63
C PHE A 12 5.57 22.35 9.86
N PRO A 13 5.78 22.72 8.58
CA PRO A 13 4.75 23.41 7.83
C PRO A 13 3.56 22.48 7.58
N ASN A 14 2.40 23.12 7.46
CA ASN A 14 1.10 22.51 7.18
C ASN A 14 1.11 21.99 5.73
N VAL A 15 1.62 20.78 5.51
CA VAL A 15 1.74 20.19 4.17
C VAL A 15 0.42 19.54 3.74
N SER A 16 -0.15 20.05 2.66
CA SER A 16 -1.30 19.46 1.96
C SER A 16 -0.89 18.13 1.34
N PHE A 17 -1.46 17.03 1.83
CA PHE A 17 -1.29 15.67 1.31
C PHE A 17 -2.06 15.46 -0.01
N GLY A 18 -1.94 16.37 -0.98
CA GLY A 18 -2.78 16.37 -2.17
C GLY A 18 -2.66 15.09 -3.03
N PRO A 19 -3.76 14.64 -3.67
CA PRO A 19 -3.80 13.42 -4.49
C PRO A 19 -2.93 13.49 -5.76
N PHE A 20 -2.51 14.68 -6.19
CA PHE A 20 -1.70 14.89 -7.40
C PHE A 20 -0.28 14.31 -7.33
N ARG A 21 0.20 13.89 -6.15
CA ARG A 21 1.51 13.23 -6.00
C ARG A 21 1.49 11.75 -6.38
N LEU A 22 0.32 11.21 -6.73
CA LEU A 22 0.14 9.84 -7.23
C LEU A 22 0.53 9.70 -8.71
N LEU A 23 0.74 10.80 -9.45
CA LEU A 23 0.97 10.79 -10.89
C LEU A 23 2.15 9.89 -11.32
N GLU A 24 3.20 9.78 -10.51
CA GLU A 24 4.33 8.89 -10.81
C GLU A 24 4.06 7.42 -10.49
N ALA A 25 3.08 7.14 -9.62
CA ALA A 25 2.60 5.80 -9.34
C ALA A 25 1.51 5.35 -10.32
N VAL A 26 0.91 6.27 -11.09
CA VAL A 26 -0.13 5.98 -12.09
C VAL A 26 0.30 4.91 -13.10
N PRO A 27 1.51 4.94 -13.70
CA PRO A 27 1.91 3.90 -14.65
C PRO A 27 1.91 2.51 -14.01
N TRP A 28 2.40 2.41 -12.78
CA TRP A 28 2.45 1.15 -12.04
C TRP A 28 1.07 0.68 -11.58
N LEU A 29 0.22 1.59 -11.13
CA LEU A 29 -1.19 1.30 -10.83
C LEU A 29 -1.96 0.86 -12.08
N LEU A 30 -1.67 1.45 -13.23
CA LEU A 30 -2.27 1.08 -14.51
C LEU A 30 -1.83 -0.33 -14.90
N VAL A 31 -0.53 -0.65 -14.83
CA VAL A 31 -0.03 -2.02 -15.06
C VAL A 31 -0.68 -3.00 -14.08
N ALA A 32 -0.76 -2.63 -12.80
CA ALA A 32 -1.39 -3.44 -11.76
C ALA A 32 -2.88 -3.70 -12.05
N ALA A 33 -3.61 -2.71 -12.55
CA ALA A 33 -5.01 -2.83 -12.95
C ALA A 33 -5.16 -3.68 -14.23
N THR A 34 -4.34 -3.44 -15.26
CA THR A 34 -4.35 -4.20 -16.52
C THR A 34 -4.13 -5.68 -16.26
N MET A 35 -3.09 -6.01 -15.48
CA MET A 35 -2.75 -7.40 -15.18
C MET A 35 -3.86 -8.09 -14.37
N ARG A 36 -4.60 -7.35 -13.54
CA ARG A 36 -5.78 -7.90 -12.85
C ARG A 36 -6.94 -8.15 -13.80
N VAL A 37 -7.20 -7.26 -14.75
CA VAL A 37 -8.21 -7.49 -15.80
C VAL A 37 -7.86 -8.75 -16.61
N ILE A 38 -6.59 -8.94 -16.96
CA ILE A 38 -6.11 -10.16 -17.63
C ILE A 38 -6.29 -11.39 -16.73
N ALA A 39 -5.96 -11.28 -15.44
CA ALA A 39 -6.15 -12.38 -14.49
C ALA A 39 -7.63 -12.76 -14.29
N PHE A 40 -8.55 -11.79 -14.32
CA PHE A 40 -9.99 -12.02 -14.25
C PHE A 40 -10.54 -12.80 -15.45
N ALA A 41 -9.89 -12.71 -16.62
CA ALA A 41 -10.24 -13.53 -17.78
C ALA A 41 -9.93 -15.03 -17.57
N GLY A 42 -9.14 -15.36 -16.54
CA GLY A 42 -8.80 -16.74 -16.17
C GLY A 42 -7.72 -17.38 -17.06
N GLY A 43 -7.52 -18.68 -16.87
CA GLY A 43 -6.57 -19.49 -17.65
C GLY A 43 -5.14 -19.52 -17.12
N LEU A 44 -4.24 -20.19 -17.86
CA LEU A 44 -2.84 -20.42 -17.50
C LEU A 44 -2.04 -19.12 -17.29
N ILE A 45 -2.45 -18.02 -17.93
CA ILE A 45 -1.81 -16.71 -17.83
C ILE A 45 -2.22 -15.91 -16.58
N ALA A 46 -3.23 -16.35 -15.81
CA ALA A 46 -3.71 -15.60 -14.65
C ALA A 46 -2.66 -15.53 -13.53
N LEU A 47 -1.94 -16.62 -13.28
CA LEU A 47 -0.87 -16.70 -12.28
C LEU A 47 0.27 -15.69 -12.53
N PRO A 48 0.91 -15.66 -13.71
CA PRO A 48 1.95 -14.68 -14.00
C PRO A 48 1.40 -13.24 -14.02
N ALA A 49 0.16 -13.04 -14.49
CA ALA A 49 -0.50 -11.74 -14.44
C ALA A 49 -0.65 -11.24 -12.99
N ILE A 50 -1.12 -12.08 -12.06
CA ILE A 50 -1.22 -11.73 -10.63
C ILE A 50 0.15 -11.38 -10.04
N MET A 51 1.20 -12.14 -10.36
CA MET A 51 2.56 -11.82 -9.90
C MET A 51 3.02 -10.44 -10.39
N LEU A 52 2.86 -10.15 -11.69
CA LEU A 52 3.18 -8.84 -12.25
C LEU A 52 2.34 -7.72 -11.63
N ALA A 53 1.06 -7.99 -11.37
CA ALA A 53 0.15 -7.04 -10.75
C ALA A 53 0.57 -6.68 -9.31
N ASN A 54 1.12 -7.64 -8.57
CA ASN A 54 1.66 -7.43 -7.22
C ASN A 54 2.99 -6.69 -7.24
N ILE A 55 3.89 -7.00 -8.18
CA ILE A 55 5.15 -6.26 -8.36
C ILE A 55 4.86 -4.80 -8.69
N ALA A 56 3.95 -4.55 -9.63
CA ALA A 56 3.55 -3.20 -10.02
C ALA A 56 2.88 -2.45 -8.84
N LEU A 57 2.04 -3.14 -8.06
CA LEU A 57 1.46 -2.54 -6.86
C LEU A 57 2.51 -2.19 -5.80
N LEU A 58 3.54 -3.03 -5.62
CA LEU A 58 4.67 -2.71 -4.74
C LEU A 58 5.42 -1.47 -5.19
N LEU A 59 5.76 -1.39 -6.48
CA LEU A 59 6.40 -0.21 -7.04
C LEU A 59 5.55 1.04 -6.85
N ALA A 60 4.24 0.96 -7.11
CA ALA A 60 3.31 2.05 -6.84
C ALA A 60 3.34 2.46 -5.36
N PHE A 61 3.22 1.50 -4.44
CA PHE A 61 3.24 1.76 -3.00
C PHE A 61 4.54 2.45 -2.54
N VAL A 62 5.68 1.95 -3.02
CA VAL A 62 6.99 2.50 -2.68
C VAL A 62 7.12 3.94 -3.20
N ILE A 63 6.73 4.21 -4.45
CA ILE A 63 6.76 5.55 -5.05
C ILE A 63 5.88 6.52 -4.27
N VAL A 64 4.64 6.13 -3.96
CA VAL A 64 3.71 6.99 -3.20
C VAL A 64 4.26 7.24 -1.79
N THR A 65 4.79 6.20 -1.14
CA THR A 65 5.40 6.29 0.19
C THR A 65 6.54 7.30 0.20
N TRP A 66 7.50 7.18 -0.72
CA TRP A 66 8.61 8.10 -0.79
C TRP A 66 8.16 9.52 -1.09
N ARG A 67 7.23 9.72 -2.04
CA ARG A 67 6.74 11.06 -2.36
C ARG A 67 6.04 11.72 -1.17
N MET A 68 5.35 10.94 -0.34
CA MET A 68 4.77 11.43 0.92
C MET A 68 5.83 11.70 1.98
N VAL A 69 6.93 10.95 2.03
CA VAL A 69 8.03 11.18 2.97
C VAL A 69 8.89 12.40 2.57
N LEU A 70 9.28 12.49 1.29
CA LEU A 70 10.00 13.63 0.68
C LEU A 70 9.21 14.94 0.78
N ALA A 71 7.87 14.88 0.71
CA ALA A 71 7.00 16.04 0.95
C ALA A 71 7.18 16.68 2.32
N THR A 72 7.78 15.94 3.24
CA THR A 72 7.74 16.19 4.67
C THR A 72 9.12 16.57 5.23
N ASP A 73 10.05 16.96 4.36
CA ASP A 73 11.48 17.23 4.65
C ASP A 73 12.21 16.06 5.34
N GLY A 74 11.76 14.82 5.09
CA GLY A 74 12.64 13.67 5.30
C GLY A 74 13.86 13.85 4.40
N ARG A 75 15.03 14.10 4.99
CA ARG A 75 16.32 14.13 4.26
C ARG A 75 16.64 12.73 3.75
N SER A 76 15.89 12.25 2.77
CA SER A 76 16.23 11.03 2.02
C SER A 76 16.84 11.45 0.69
N GLY A 77 18.03 10.92 0.38
CA GLY A 77 18.80 11.23 -0.83
C GLY A 77 18.17 10.72 -2.13
N LEU A 78 16.88 10.40 -2.12
CA LEU A 78 16.16 9.59 -3.10
C LEU A 78 15.34 10.43 -4.11
N GLY A 79 15.45 11.76 -4.07
CA GLY A 79 14.75 12.68 -4.99
C GLY A 79 15.07 12.48 -6.49
N LEU A 80 16.08 11.66 -6.81
CA LEU A 80 16.52 11.29 -8.15
C LEU A 80 16.69 9.77 -8.32
N LEU A 81 15.88 8.95 -7.65
CA LEU A 81 15.96 7.50 -7.84
C LEU A 81 15.59 7.09 -9.26
N GLY A 82 16.58 6.65 -10.03
CA GLY A 82 16.37 6.06 -11.34
C GLY A 82 15.53 4.78 -11.25
N LEU A 83 14.88 4.40 -12.36
CA LEU A 83 14.07 3.17 -12.49
C LEU A 83 14.79 1.93 -11.95
N SER A 84 16.11 1.83 -12.14
CA SER A 84 16.94 0.72 -11.65
C SER A 84 16.97 0.62 -10.13
N GLN A 85 17.03 1.75 -9.41
CA GLN A 85 17.03 1.78 -7.95
C GLN A 85 15.63 1.52 -7.39
N GLN A 86 14.57 1.98 -8.08
CA GLN A 86 13.19 1.65 -7.71
C GLN A 86 12.93 0.14 -7.79
N ILE A 87 13.36 -0.49 -8.88
CA ILE A 87 13.29 -1.94 -9.07
C ILE A 87 14.19 -2.67 -8.06
N GLY A 88 15.37 -2.13 -7.76
CA GLY A 88 16.28 -2.65 -6.74
C GLY A 88 15.64 -2.69 -5.35
N MET A 89 15.01 -1.58 -4.92
CA MET A 89 14.29 -1.54 -3.64
C MET A 89 13.10 -2.51 -3.65
N ALA A 90 12.29 -2.54 -4.71
CA ALA A 90 11.18 -3.48 -4.80
C ALA A 90 11.65 -4.94 -4.71
N ARG A 91 12.75 -5.30 -5.39
CA ARG A 91 13.36 -6.64 -5.30
C ARG A 91 13.91 -6.97 -3.92
N ALA A 92 14.31 -5.97 -3.13
CA ALA A 92 14.79 -6.19 -1.77
C ALA A 92 13.63 -6.37 -0.76
N VAL A 93 12.51 -5.66 -0.97
CA VAL A 93 11.33 -5.70 -0.07
C VAL A 93 10.38 -6.86 -0.40
N LEU A 94 10.29 -7.27 -1.67
CA LEU A 94 9.34 -8.29 -2.14
C LEU A 94 9.57 -9.68 -1.51
N PRO A 95 10.80 -10.24 -1.45
CA PRO A 95 11.01 -11.59 -0.95
C PRO A 95 10.65 -11.77 0.53
N PRO A 96 11.05 -10.86 1.45
CA PRO A 96 10.62 -10.98 2.85
C PRO A 96 9.10 -10.91 2.98
N ILE A 97 8.45 -9.94 2.32
CA ILE A 97 6.99 -9.80 2.36
C ILE A 97 6.29 -11.03 1.78
N PHE A 98 6.77 -11.57 0.66
CA PHE A 98 6.25 -12.80 0.09
C PHE A 98 6.38 -13.97 1.07
N GLY A 99 7.53 -14.09 1.74
CA GLY A 99 7.74 -15.06 2.81
C GLY A 99 6.71 -14.91 3.94
N LEU A 100 6.47 -13.68 4.42
CA LEU A 100 5.46 -13.37 5.43
C LEU A 100 4.05 -13.82 5.00
N LEU A 101 3.65 -13.54 3.75
CA LEU A 101 2.34 -13.91 3.23
C LEU A 101 2.18 -15.44 3.13
N VAL A 102 3.22 -16.15 2.66
CA VAL A 102 3.24 -17.62 2.59
C VAL A 102 3.16 -18.23 4.00
N THR A 103 3.97 -17.73 4.94
CA THR A 103 3.94 -18.21 6.33
C THR A 103 2.58 -17.95 6.98
N ALA A 104 1.99 -16.77 6.82
CA ALA A 104 0.67 -16.45 7.38
C ALA A 104 -0.43 -17.35 6.79
N THR A 105 -0.37 -17.61 5.47
CA THR A 105 -1.31 -18.51 4.79
C THR A 105 -1.18 -19.95 5.28
N ALA A 106 0.06 -20.44 5.43
CA ALA A 106 0.32 -21.78 5.93
C ALA A 106 -0.16 -21.94 7.39
N VAL A 107 0.11 -20.96 8.25
CA VAL A 107 -0.37 -20.96 9.64
C VAL A 107 -1.90 -20.96 9.69
N ALA A 108 -2.56 -20.12 8.89
CA ALA A 108 -4.02 -20.09 8.82
C ALA A 108 -4.60 -21.44 8.34
N ALA A 109 -3.95 -22.09 7.36
CA ALA A 109 -4.36 -23.39 6.86
C ALA A 109 -4.21 -24.51 7.91
N VAL A 110 -3.10 -24.51 8.67
CA VAL A 110 -2.81 -25.52 9.69
C VAL A 110 -3.69 -25.34 10.93
N THR A 111 -3.94 -24.10 11.33
CA THR A 111 -4.70 -23.80 12.56
C THR A 111 -6.22 -23.90 12.37
N GLY A 112 -6.72 -23.87 11.13
CA GLY A 112 -8.16 -23.89 10.83
C GLY A 112 -8.92 -22.67 11.34
N LEU A 113 -8.22 -21.63 11.82
CA LEU A 113 -8.82 -20.44 12.43
C LEU A 113 -9.62 -19.61 11.42
N THR A 114 -9.39 -19.78 10.12
CA THR A 114 -10.15 -19.13 9.06
C THR A 114 -10.64 -20.13 8.04
N GLY A 115 -11.89 -19.98 7.58
CA GLY A 115 -12.45 -20.81 6.51
C GLY A 115 -11.86 -20.52 5.12
N ARG A 116 -10.96 -19.53 4.99
CA ARG A 116 -10.36 -19.07 3.73
C ARG A 116 -8.90 -18.66 3.93
N PRO A 117 -7.97 -19.61 4.15
CA PRO A 117 -6.57 -19.29 4.41
C PRO A 117 -5.89 -18.54 3.25
N GLY A 118 -6.35 -18.73 2.00
CA GLY A 118 -5.83 -18.03 0.82
C GLY A 118 -5.99 -16.49 0.85
N GLU A 119 -6.86 -15.95 1.71
CA GLU A 119 -7.02 -14.49 1.86
C GLU A 119 -5.76 -13.82 2.44
N PHE A 120 -4.98 -14.54 3.24
CA PHE A 120 -3.71 -14.04 3.79
C PHE A 120 -2.64 -13.87 2.73
N MET A 121 -2.66 -14.70 1.69
CA MET A 121 -1.76 -14.58 0.52
C MET A 121 -2.06 -13.31 -0.29
N LEU A 122 -3.31 -12.83 -0.23
CA LEU A 122 -3.77 -11.58 -0.85
C LEU A 122 -3.56 -10.36 0.07
N GLY A 123 -2.86 -10.50 1.19
CA GLY A 123 -2.63 -9.41 2.14
C GLY A 123 -2.05 -8.15 1.48
N PHE A 124 -1.10 -8.32 0.56
CA PHE A 124 -0.54 -7.20 -0.19
C PHE A 124 -1.51 -6.61 -1.23
N ASP A 125 -2.38 -7.44 -1.80
CA ASP A 125 -3.38 -7.03 -2.79
C ASP A 125 -4.40 -6.07 -2.18
N GLY A 126 -4.79 -6.31 -0.92
CA GLY A 126 -5.78 -5.50 -0.20
C GLY A 126 -5.40 -4.04 0.07
N ILE A 127 -4.14 -3.66 -0.22
CA ILE A 127 -3.62 -2.30 -0.10
C ILE A 127 -4.23 -1.37 -1.16
N ALA A 128 -4.46 -1.89 -2.37
CA ALA A 128 -5.11 -1.15 -3.45
C ALA A 128 -6.39 -1.81 -3.96
N PHE A 129 -6.53 -3.11 -3.78
CA PHE A 129 -7.68 -3.87 -4.26
C PHE A 129 -8.54 -4.32 -3.10
N ASP A 130 -9.78 -4.71 -3.41
CA ASP A 130 -10.78 -4.95 -2.39
C ASP A 130 -10.73 -6.39 -1.86
N GLN A 131 -10.47 -6.51 -0.56
CA GLN A 131 -10.46 -7.78 0.17
C GLN A 131 -11.89 -8.20 0.56
N ALA A 132 -12.19 -9.49 0.35
CA ALA A 132 -13.54 -10.04 0.59
C ALA A 132 -13.88 -10.13 2.08
N SER A 133 -12.90 -10.35 2.96
CA SER A 133 -13.13 -10.52 4.40
C SER A 133 -12.66 -9.33 5.23
N HIS A 134 -13.31 -9.13 6.38
CA HIS A 134 -12.91 -8.12 7.36
C HIS A 134 -11.51 -8.41 7.92
N ALA A 135 -11.22 -9.69 8.21
CA ALA A 135 -9.90 -10.13 8.67
C ALA A 135 -8.81 -9.87 7.62
N GLY A 136 -9.10 -10.12 6.34
CA GLY A 136 -8.20 -9.83 5.23
C GLY A 136 -7.90 -8.34 5.08
N ARG A 137 -8.89 -7.46 5.29
CA ARG A 137 -8.68 -6.00 5.28
C ARG A 137 -7.75 -5.52 6.39
N LEU A 138 -7.94 -6.04 7.62
CA LEU A 138 -7.05 -5.74 8.74
C LEU A 138 -5.64 -6.27 8.48
N TRP A 139 -5.54 -7.50 7.97
CA TRP A 139 -4.27 -8.10 7.57
C TRP A 139 -3.55 -7.27 6.51
N SER A 140 -4.26 -6.80 5.49
CA SER A 140 -3.70 -5.92 4.46
C SER A 140 -3.20 -4.59 5.02
N ALA A 141 -3.93 -3.99 5.96
CA ALA A 141 -3.48 -2.77 6.63
C ALA A 141 -2.21 -2.99 7.45
N LEU A 142 -2.09 -4.14 8.13
CA LEU A 142 -0.88 -4.52 8.85
C LEU A 142 0.31 -4.75 7.90
N VAL A 143 0.09 -5.50 6.81
CA VAL A 143 1.10 -5.72 5.77
C VAL A 143 1.56 -4.38 5.18
N ALA A 144 0.65 -3.46 4.88
CA ALA A 144 0.98 -2.12 4.41
C ALA A 144 1.91 -1.35 5.38
N ALA A 145 1.63 -1.42 6.68
CA ALA A 145 2.48 -0.79 7.69
C ALA A 145 3.88 -1.41 7.76
N LEU A 146 3.98 -2.74 7.65
CA LEU A 146 5.27 -3.43 7.62
C LEU A 146 6.06 -3.10 6.34
N VAL A 147 5.40 -3.06 5.18
CA VAL A 147 6.01 -2.65 3.91
C VAL A 147 6.51 -1.20 4.01
N LEU A 148 5.72 -0.28 4.57
CA LEU A 148 6.14 1.10 4.81
C LEU A 148 7.44 1.15 5.62
N LEU A 149 7.49 0.44 6.76
CA LEU A 149 8.67 0.42 7.62
C LEU A 149 9.88 -0.25 6.96
N MET A 150 9.68 -1.24 6.09
CA MET A 150 10.76 -1.85 5.31
C MET A 150 11.29 -0.91 4.22
N VAL A 151 10.40 -0.21 3.53
CA VAL A 151 10.77 0.80 2.51
C VAL A 151 11.61 1.91 3.15
N LEU A 152 11.26 2.34 4.36
CA LEU A 152 12.04 3.33 5.10
C LEU A 152 13.42 2.84 5.56
N GLN A 153 13.62 1.53 5.75
CA GLN A 153 14.94 0.99 6.12
C GLN A 153 15.96 1.05 5.00
N VAL A 154 15.52 0.93 3.74
CA VAL A 154 16.46 0.90 2.59
C VAL A 154 17.12 2.26 2.37
N ASP A 155 16.55 3.35 2.91
CA ASP A 155 17.18 4.67 2.93
C ASP A 155 18.39 4.73 3.90
N GLU A 156 18.46 3.84 4.89
CA GLU A 156 19.50 3.82 5.93
C GLU A 156 20.69 2.90 5.61
N GLU A 157 20.98 2.63 4.33
CA GLU A 157 22.03 1.70 3.84
C GLU A 157 21.95 0.25 4.38
N THR A 158 20.88 -0.10 5.08
CA THR A 158 20.71 -1.39 5.73
C THR A 158 19.81 -2.29 4.87
N LYS A 159 20.18 -3.58 4.71
CA LYS A 159 19.32 -4.54 4.00
C LYS A 159 17.92 -4.57 4.67
N PRO A 160 16.82 -4.46 3.90
CA PRO A 160 15.49 -4.40 4.46
C PRO A 160 15.18 -5.73 5.17
N SER A 161 14.88 -5.66 6.47
CA SER A 161 14.54 -6.85 7.24
C SER A 161 13.16 -6.72 7.86
N LEU A 162 12.38 -7.79 7.75
CA LEU A 162 11.08 -7.90 8.42
C LEU A 162 11.20 -7.82 9.93
N PHE A 163 12.28 -8.35 10.49
CA PHE A 163 12.51 -8.34 11.92
C PHE A 163 12.71 -6.91 12.44
N THR A 164 13.54 -6.11 11.76
CA THR A 164 13.69 -4.69 12.09
C THR A 164 12.38 -3.93 11.87
N ALA A 165 11.62 -4.26 10.82
CA ALA A 165 10.30 -3.62 10.58
C ALA A 165 9.32 -3.93 11.73
N MET A 166 9.26 -5.18 12.18
CA MET A 166 8.42 -5.59 13.30
C MET A 166 8.86 -4.95 14.61
N ARG A 167 10.16 -4.84 14.85
CA ARG A 167 10.71 -4.14 16.01
C ARG A 167 10.32 -2.66 16.02
N ARG A 168 10.50 -1.96 14.88
CA ARG A 168 10.07 -0.56 14.71
C ARG A 168 8.57 -0.40 14.86
N PHE A 169 7.79 -1.34 14.34
CA PHE A 169 6.34 -1.35 14.52
C PHE A 169 5.97 -1.40 16.00
N ARG A 170 6.65 -2.25 16.78
CA ARG A 170 6.46 -2.36 18.24
C ARG A 170 6.88 -1.08 18.97
N GLU A 171 8.01 -0.47 18.59
CA GLU A 171 8.50 0.78 19.18
C GLU A 171 7.53 1.96 18.93
N HIS A 172 6.87 1.97 17.77
CA HIS A 172 5.94 3.03 17.36
C HIS A 172 4.47 2.58 17.47
N ALA A 173 4.20 1.49 18.20
CA ALA A 173 2.89 0.82 18.22
C ALA A 173 1.76 1.74 18.69
N ARG A 174 2.04 2.66 19.63
CA ARG A 174 1.05 3.62 20.15
C ARG A 174 0.41 4.48 19.06
N TRP A 175 1.11 4.71 17.95
CA TRP A 175 0.61 5.52 16.84
C TRP A 175 0.34 4.68 15.58
N LEU A 176 1.17 3.66 15.31
CA LEU A 176 0.96 2.78 14.17
C LEU A 176 -0.26 1.87 14.31
N VAL A 177 -0.58 1.38 15.52
CA VAL A 177 -1.77 0.54 15.73
C VAL A 177 -3.05 1.31 15.42
N PRO A 178 -3.29 2.52 15.97
CA PRO A 178 -4.42 3.35 15.54
C PRO A 178 -4.43 3.64 14.03
N GLY A 179 -3.25 3.87 13.42
CA GLY A 179 -3.12 4.06 11.97
C GLY A 179 -3.59 2.84 11.17
N VAL A 180 -3.12 1.64 11.52
CA VAL A 180 -3.54 0.37 10.91
C VAL A 180 -5.03 0.13 11.08
N LEU A 181 -5.57 0.37 12.28
CA LEU A 181 -7.00 0.25 12.54
C LEU A 181 -7.83 1.24 11.72
N LEU A 182 -7.36 2.48 11.56
CA LEU A 182 -8.02 3.48 10.74
C LEU A 182 -8.02 3.10 9.25
N VAL A 183 -6.89 2.58 8.73
CA VAL A 183 -6.82 2.04 7.36
C VAL A 183 -7.80 0.88 7.20
N ALA A 184 -7.83 -0.06 8.14
CA ALA A 184 -8.74 -1.20 8.10
C ALA A 184 -10.22 -0.76 8.15
N ALA A 185 -10.56 0.18 9.04
CA ALA A 185 -11.91 0.74 9.15
C ALA A 185 -12.33 1.43 7.85
N LEU A 186 -11.44 2.21 7.25
CA LEU A 186 -11.69 2.87 5.97
C LEU A 186 -11.87 1.87 4.83
N ALA A 187 -11.08 0.79 4.80
CA ALA A 187 -11.26 -0.29 3.83
C ALA A 187 -12.62 -0.99 4.01
N VAL A 188 -13.10 -1.14 5.26
CA VAL A 188 -14.43 -1.67 5.54
C VAL A 188 -15.53 -0.72 5.08
N LEU A 189 -15.38 0.60 5.29
CA LEU A 189 -16.33 1.62 4.86
C LEU A 189 -16.37 1.80 3.34
N LEU A 190 -15.22 1.67 2.66
CA LEU A 190 -15.14 1.76 1.20
C LEU A 190 -15.71 0.53 0.49
N HIS A 191 -15.73 -0.63 1.14
CA HIS A 191 -16.24 -1.86 0.55
C HIS A 191 -17.69 -1.78 0.03
N PRO A 192 -18.70 -1.34 0.81
CA PRO A 192 -20.06 -1.23 0.30
C PRO A 192 -20.17 -0.22 -0.85
N ILE A 193 -19.44 0.89 -0.78
CA ILE A 193 -19.40 1.90 -1.85
C ILE A 193 -18.84 1.28 -3.14
N GLN A 194 -17.71 0.57 -3.03
CA GLN A 194 -17.10 -0.11 -4.16
C GLN A 194 -17.98 -1.24 -4.68
N GLY A 195 -18.68 -1.97 -3.80
CA GLY A 195 -19.64 -3.01 -4.16
C GLY A 195 -20.83 -2.47 -4.94
N TYR A 196 -21.39 -1.34 -4.52
CA TYR A 196 -22.47 -0.65 -5.22
C TYR A 196 -22.04 -0.22 -6.63
N VAL A 197 -20.90 0.46 -6.75
CA VAL A 197 -20.38 0.89 -8.06
C VAL A 197 -20.01 -0.30 -8.94
N ARG A 198 -19.43 -1.36 -8.37
CA ARG A 198 -19.17 -2.63 -9.09
C ARG A 198 -20.46 -3.23 -9.64
N GLY A 199 -21.54 -3.19 -8.85
CA GLY A 199 -22.87 -3.63 -9.27
C GLY A 199 -23.37 -2.85 -10.49
N LEU A 200 -23.24 -1.52 -10.47
CA LEU A 200 -23.59 -0.67 -11.61
C LEU A 200 -22.75 -0.97 -12.86
N VAL A 201 -21.44 -1.16 -12.68
CA VAL A 201 -20.54 -1.53 -13.79
C VAL A 201 -20.92 -2.89 -14.37
N MET A 202 -21.24 -3.88 -13.53
CA MET A 202 -21.65 -5.21 -13.97
C MET A 202 -23.00 -5.19 -14.69
N GLN A 203 -23.95 -4.40 -14.17
CA GLN A 203 -25.25 -4.21 -14.78
C GLN A 203 -25.11 -3.56 -16.16
N MET A 204 -24.31 -2.50 -16.28
CA MET A 204 -23.98 -1.89 -17.57
C MET A 204 -23.29 -2.90 -18.49
N TRP A 205 -22.37 -3.70 -17.97
CA TRP A 205 -21.68 -4.73 -18.75
C TRP A 205 -22.63 -5.74 -19.38
N GLN A 206 -23.65 -6.15 -18.63
CA GLN A 206 -24.66 -7.13 -19.06
C GLN A 206 -25.75 -6.52 -19.94
N GLN A 207 -26.18 -5.28 -19.68
CA GLN A 207 -27.36 -4.68 -20.31
C GLN A 207 -27.03 -3.76 -21.50
N SER A 208 -25.79 -3.28 -21.64
CA SER A 208 -25.44 -2.34 -22.71
C SER A 208 -24.89 -3.03 -23.96
N GLU A 209 -25.29 -2.56 -25.14
CA GLU A 209 -24.76 -2.99 -26.45
C GLU A 209 -23.41 -2.36 -26.79
N LEU A 210 -22.72 -1.76 -25.80
CA LEU A 210 -21.44 -1.09 -26.01
C LEU A 210 -20.36 -2.08 -26.53
N PRO A 211 -19.45 -1.62 -27.41
CA PRO A 211 -18.30 -2.40 -27.84
C PRO A 211 -17.46 -2.89 -26.65
N MET A 212 -16.89 -4.09 -26.77
CA MET A 212 -16.08 -4.73 -25.71
C MET A 212 -14.91 -3.85 -25.24
N SER A 213 -14.33 -3.06 -26.14
CA SER A 213 -13.26 -2.10 -25.84
C SER A 213 -13.72 -1.00 -24.87
N VAL A 214 -14.90 -0.43 -25.08
CA VAL A 214 -15.48 0.62 -24.23
C VAL A 214 -15.83 0.07 -22.86
N LYS A 215 -16.43 -1.14 -22.81
CA LYS A 215 -16.74 -1.83 -21.56
C LYS A 215 -15.46 -2.06 -20.74
N SER A 216 -14.43 -2.61 -21.38
CA SER A 216 -13.12 -2.87 -20.75
C SER A 216 -12.45 -1.61 -20.23
N LEU A 217 -12.50 -0.52 -21.01
CA LEU A 217 -11.98 0.78 -20.60
C LEU A 217 -12.71 1.32 -19.36
N LEU A 218 -14.04 1.22 -19.31
CA LEU A 218 -14.80 1.70 -18.15
C LEU A 218 -14.50 0.90 -16.88
N SER A 219 -14.45 -0.44 -17.00
CA SER A 219 -14.04 -1.32 -15.88
C SER A 219 -12.61 -1.01 -15.43
N MET A 220 -11.72 -0.72 -16.36
CA MET A 220 -10.35 -0.32 -16.08
C MET A 220 -10.29 1.00 -15.30
N VAL A 221 -11.01 2.03 -15.76
CA VAL A 221 -11.11 3.33 -15.08
C VAL A 221 -11.67 3.13 -13.66
N PHE A 222 -12.74 2.36 -13.50
CA PHE A 222 -13.33 2.05 -12.21
C PHE A 222 -12.31 1.39 -11.25
N ILE A 223 -11.65 0.30 -11.69
CA ILE A 223 -10.65 -0.41 -10.90
C ILE A 223 -9.50 0.52 -10.52
N PHE A 224 -8.99 1.27 -11.50
CA PHE A 224 -7.88 2.18 -11.34
C PHE A 224 -8.20 3.33 -10.36
N SER A 225 -9.38 3.94 -10.46
CA SER A 225 -9.79 5.03 -9.56
C SER A 225 -9.88 4.56 -8.11
N PHE A 226 -10.54 3.42 -7.85
CA PHE A 226 -10.61 2.88 -6.49
C PHE A 226 -9.25 2.45 -5.95
N ALA A 227 -8.41 1.83 -6.79
CA ALA A 227 -7.05 1.47 -6.43
C ALA A 227 -6.19 2.68 -6.05
N THR A 228 -6.30 3.75 -6.83
CA THR A 228 -5.60 5.01 -6.60
C THR A 228 -6.02 5.65 -5.28
N VAL A 229 -7.32 5.78 -5.04
CA VAL A 229 -7.87 6.36 -3.80
C VAL A 229 -7.47 5.53 -2.58
N ARG A 230 -7.61 4.20 -2.66
CA ARG A 230 -7.28 3.30 -1.56
C ARG A 230 -5.79 3.32 -1.22
N LEU A 231 -4.92 3.27 -2.24
CA LEU A 231 -3.48 3.34 -2.06
C LEU A 231 -3.10 4.66 -1.39
N TRP A 232 -3.63 5.79 -1.88
CA TRP A 232 -3.37 7.12 -1.34
C TRP A 232 -3.78 7.24 0.13
N LEU A 233 -5.01 6.81 0.47
CA LEU A 233 -5.49 6.85 1.85
C LEU A 233 -4.65 5.96 2.77
N THR A 234 -4.32 4.76 2.33
CA THR A 234 -3.50 3.80 3.10
C THR A 234 -2.13 4.39 3.41
N VAL A 235 -1.40 4.86 2.40
CA VAL A 235 -0.07 5.43 2.61
C VAL A 235 -0.17 6.73 3.42
N GLY A 236 -1.14 7.59 3.11
CA GLY A 236 -1.33 8.88 3.79
C GLY A 236 -1.57 8.72 5.29
N ILE A 237 -2.47 7.81 5.68
CA ILE A 237 -2.75 7.52 7.09
C ILE A 237 -1.51 6.95 7.79
N LEU A 238 -0.83 5.98 7.18
CA LEU A 238 0.31 5.30 7.81
C LEU A 238 1.52 6.24 7.95
N VAL A 239 1.82 7.04 6.93
CA VAL A 239 2.89 8.05 6.98
C VAL A 239 2.56 9.11 8.04
N PHE A 240 1.31 9.58 8.10
CA PHE A 240 0.88 10.52 9.12
C PHE A 240 1.03 9.93 10.54
N ALA A 241 0.55 8.70 10.76
CA ALA A 241 0.67 8.00 12.03
C ALA A 241 2.13 7.84 12.47
N LEU A 242 3.00 7.42 11.55
CA LEU A 242 4.42 7.28 11.82
C LEU A 242 5.07 8.63 12.18
N ARG A 243 4.72 9.70 11.46
CA ARG A 243 5.21 11.06 11.76
C ARG A 243 4.78 11.54 13.15
N GLN A 244 3.53 11.33 13.53
CA GLN A 244 3.06 11.67 14.87
C GLN A 244 3.84 10.90 15.94
N SER A 245 4.18 9.64 15.66
CA SER A 245 5.03 8.86 16.55
C SER A 245 6.41 9.47 16.77
N TYR A 246 7.08 9.93 15.70
CA TYR A 246 8.38 10.59 15.82
C TYR A 246 8.28 11.93 16.56
N ARG A 247 7.22 12.71 16.33
CA ARG A 247 7.01 13.99 17.05
C ARG A 247 6.72 13.80 18.53
N ALA A 248 6.06 12.70 18.89
CA ALA A 248 5.70 12.38 20.27
C ALA A 248 6.85 11.78 21.09
N GLN A 249 8.00 11.46 20.46
CA GLN A 249 9.22 11.00 21.13
C GLN A 249 10.29 12.11 21.08
N PRO A 250 10.30 13.06 22.02
CA PRO A 250 11.35 14.07 22.10
C PRO A 250 12.59 13.46 22.79
N GLY A 251 13.47 12.78 22.05
CA GLY A 251 14.73 12.29 22.63
C GLY A 251 15.45 11.13 21.92
N ALA A 252 15.58 11.18 20.60
CA ALA A 252 16.61 10.40 19.90
C ALA A 252 17.47 11.36 19.07
#